data_AF-A0A378I6S6-F1
#
_entry.id   AF-A0A378I6S6-F1
#
_cell.length_a   1.000
_cell.length_b   1.000
_cell.length_c   1.000
_cell.angle_alpha   90.00
_cell.angle_beta   90.00
_cell.angle_gamma   90.00
#
_symmetry.space_group_name_H-M   'P 1'
#
loop_
_entity.id
_entity.type
_entity.pdbx_description
1 polymer ?
#
loop_
_entity_poly.entity_id
_entity_poly.type
_entity_poly.pdbx_seq_one_letter_code
_entity_poly.pdbx_strand_id
1 'polypeptide(L)'
;MDYRNLIDANLKRQHEQTFRNTSSESFQLAAGVFMLFTRKDWQGKQIQTLEDNWKAHISVSSGQLAEAWNLLYPLLHNKAGKFKIINQELLSEAIDVNQKKLDYARQEYQRFLTSYHSNQMGHSETLDLAYQLSPDPSQIPKVSTTKKLREYIEKRFQDYINDLAAKVEENQRLSKGMQITVYIPPGEEENYQNLLIEIEARLSREEIKPGEIYPSDRQLGIYTSVRHPGKNHVMAVGAASYNPDQIPDPFRPMPIQGNKPIRSGKDRTPDLQAGKVKTEVLRQQLGMLKQQEGALEPNRQFNNKQP
;
A
#
# COMPACT_ATOMS: atom_id res chain seq x y z
N MET A 1 -2.63 -8.44 -25.93
CA MET A 1 -3.73 -7.57 -25.48
C MET A 1 -3.14 -6.21 -25.16
N ASP A 2 -3.59 -5.15 -25.83
CA ASP A 2 -3.07 -3.80 -25.61
C ASP A 2 -3.48 -3.27 -24.22
N TYR A 3 -2.53 -2.72 -23.47
CA TYR A 3 -2.77 -2.11 -22.16
C TYR A 3 -3.78 -0.96 -22.21
N ARG A 4 -3.77 -0.15 -23.28
CA ARG A 4 -4.65 1.03 -23.40
C ARG A 4 -6.12 0.63 -23.44
N ASN A 5 -6.41 -0.50 -24.08
CA ASN A 5 -7.76 -1.04 -24.12
C ASN A 5 -8.20 -1.52 -22.72
N LEU A 6 -7.27 -2.02 -21.90
CA LEU A 6 -7.58 -2.53 -20.58
C LEU A 6 -7.97 -1.44 -19.57
N ILE A 7 -7.41 -0.24 -19.70
CA ILE A 7 -7.61 0.82 -18.73
C ILE A 7 -8.86 1.67 -18.98
N ASP A 8 -9.42 1.66 -20.19
CA ASP A 8 -10.62 2.43 -20.54
C ASP A 8 -11.85 1.94 -19.74
N ALA A 9 -12.30 2.79 -18.82
CA ALA A 9 -13.45 2.52 -17.96
C ALA A 9 -14.76 2.28 -18.73
N ASN A 10 -14.92 2.89 -19.91
CA ASN A 10 -16.13 2.76 -20.74
C ASN A 10 -16.19 1.40 -21.45
N LEU A 11 -15.03 0.84 -21.78
CA LEU A 11 -14.93 -0.47 -22.46
C LEU A 11 -14.80 -1.63 -21.48
N LYS A 12 -14.71 -1.36 -20.17
CA LYS A 12 -14.49 -2.36 -19.11
C LYS A 12 -15.41 -3.58 -19.20
N ARG A 13 -16.75 -3.38 -19.20
CA ARG A 13 -17.71 -4.50 -19.22
C ARG A 13 -17.61 -5.30 -20.52
N GLN A 14 -17.39 -4.60 -21.64
CA GLN A 14 -17.23 -5.22 -22.93
C GLN A 14 -15.94 -6.07 -22.97
N HIS A 15 -14.82 -5.55 -22.47
CA HIS A 15 -13.56 -6.28 -22.41
C HIS A 15 -13.62 -7.47 -21.45
N GLU A 16 -14.23 -7.32 -20.26
CA GLU A 16 -14.48 -8.44 -19.35
C GLU A 16 -15.27 -9.56 -20.04
N GLN A 17 -16.32 -9.21 -20.79
CA GLN A 17 -17.20 -10.19 -21.43
C GLN A 17 -16.57 -10.82 -22.68
N THR A 18 -15.93 -10.03 -23.55
CA THR A 18 -15.19 -10.52 -24.71
C THR A 18 -14.08 -11.47 -24.25
N PHE A 19 -13.32 -11.10 -23.20
CA PHE A 19 -12.23 -11.93 -22.72
C PHE A 19 -12.73 -13.23 -22.08
N ARG A 20 -13.79 -13.17 -21.27
CA ARG A 20 -14.43 -14.38 -20.71
C ARG A 20 -14.85 -15.38 -21.79
N ASN A 21 -15.29 -14.90 -22.96
CA ASN A 21 -15.79 -15.78 -24.01
C ASN A 21 -14.70 -16.32 -24.95
N THR A 22 -13.55 -15.66 -25.03
CA THR A 22 -12.54 -15.94 -26.08
C THR A 22 -11.18 -16.38 -25.55
N SER A 23 -10.91 -16.19 -24.25
CA SER A 23 -9.61 -16.49 -23.65
C SER A 23 -9.62 -17.77 -22.83
N SER A 24 -8.47 -18.44 -22.74
CA SER A 24 -8.17 -19.48 -21.75
C SER A 24 -8.07 -18.93 -20.32
N GLU A 25 -8.09 -17.61 -20.16
CA GLU A 25 -8.03 -16.91 -18.89
C GLU A 25 -9.36 -16.25 -18.51
N SER A 26 -9.53 -16.04 -17.21
CA SER A 26 -10.51 -15.14 -16.65
C SER A 26 -9.86 -13.79 -16.34
N PHE A 27 -10.60 -12.71 -16.58
CA PHE A 27 -10.22 -11.34 -16.28
C PHE A 27 -11.25 -10.74 -15.31
N GLN A 28 -10.75 -10.09 -14.27
CA GLN A 28 -11.56 -9.40 -13.28
C GLN A 28 -10.85 -8.13 -12.82
N LEU A 29 -11.57 -7.02 -12.73
CA LEU A 29 -11.09 -5.90 -11.94
C LEU A 29 -11.12 -6.28 -10.46
N ALA A 30 -9.95 -6.53 -9.87
CA ALA A 30 -9.79 -6.83 -8.46
C ALA A 30 -9.63 -5.54 -7.66
N ALA A 31 -10.21 -5.51 -6.46
CA ALA A 31 -10.27 -4.39 -5.51
C ALA A 31 -9.42 -3.14 -5.86
N GLY A 32 -10.13 -2.04 -6.15
CA GLY A 32 -9.58 -0.69 -6.27
C GLY A 32 -8.92 -0.41 -7.62
N VAL A 33 -7.66 -0.82 -7.76
CA VAL A 33 -6.74 -0.30 -8.79
C VAL A 33 -6.05 -1.40 -9.58
N PHE A 34 -6.43 -2.66 -9.40
CA PHE A 34 -5.76 -3.80 -10.05
C PHE A 34 -6.67 -4.52 -11.04
N MET A 35 -6.05 -4.96 -12.13
CA MET A 35 -6.63 -5.88 -13.10
C MET A 35 -6.03 -7.26 -12.87
N LEU A 36 -6.86 -8.23 -12.50
CA LEU A 36 -6.46 -9.59 -12.15
C LEU A 36 -6.74 -10.53 -13.31
N PHE A 37 -5.74 -11.35 -13.62
CA PHE A 37 -5.76 -12.40 -14.63
C PHE A 37 -5.55 -13.74 -13.93
N THR A 38 -6.43 -14.70 -14.20
CA THR A 38 -6.32 -16.06 -13.65
C THR A 38 -6.66 -17.07 -14.73
N ARG A 39 -5.78 -18.02 -14.99
CA ARG A 39 -6.04 -19.10 -15.95
C ARG A 39 -7.27 -19.92 -15.54
N LYS A 40 -8.13 -20.30 -16.48
CA LYS A 40 -9.40 -20.98 -16.18
C LYS A 40 -9.24 -22.43 -15.72
N ASP A 41 -8.14 -23.07 -16.12
CA ASP A 41 -7.76 -24.42 -15.70
C ASP A 41 -7.23 -24.45 -14.25
N TRP A 42 -6.94 -23.28 -13.67
CA TRP A 42 -6.64 -23.12 -12.26
C TRP A 42 -7.94 -22.90 -11.49
N GLN A 43 -8.38 -23.89 -10.72
CA GLN A 43 -9.59 -23.78 -9.89
C GLN A 43 -9.41 -24.33 -8.47
N GLY A 44 -10.23 -23.83 -7.54
CA GLY A 44 -10.37 -24.39 -6.19
C GLY A 44 -9.21 -24.10 -5.24
N LYS A 45 -8.77 -25.11 -4.49
CA LYS A 45 -7.80 -25.00 -3.37
C LYS A 45 -6.43 -24.46 -3.81
N GLN A 46 -6.03 -24.67 -5.07
CA GLN A 46 -4.78 -24.16 -5.63
C GLN A 46 -4.70 -22.63 -5.62
N ILE A 47 -5.84 -21.92 -5.73
CA ILE A 47 -5.85 -20.45 -5.72
C ILE A 47 -5.78 -19.91 -4.28
N GLN A 48 -6.37 -20.63 -3.32
CA GLN A 48 -6.41 -20.20 -1.91
C GLN A 48 -5.01 -20.17 -1.29
N THR A 49 -4.13 -21.11 -1.69
CA THR A 49 -2.75 -21.17 -1.19
C THR A 49 -1.81 -20.14 -1.82
N LEU A 50 -2.23 -19.44 -2.89
CA LEU A 50 -1.38 -18.45 -3.58
C LEU A 50 -1.24 -17.14 -2.83
N GLU A 51 -2.27 -16.72 -2.12
CA GLU A 51 -2.24 -15.42 -1.41
C GLU A 51 -1.26 -15.45 -0.24
N ASP A 52 -1.02 -16.64 0.30
CA ASP A 52 -0.15 -16.91 1.44
C ASP A 52 1.24 -17.42 1.05
N ASN A 53 1.53 -17.58 -0.25
CA ASN A 53 2.83 -18.06 -0.74
C ASN A 53 3.67 -16.93 -1.36
N TRP A 54 4.85 -17.28 -1.87
CA TRP A 54 5.73 -16.40 -2.63
C TRP A 54 4.99 -15.68 -3.77
N LYS A 55 5.32 -14.41 -3.94
CA LYS A 55 4.90 -13.60 -5.09
C LYS A 55 6.07 -12.77 -5.58
N ALA A 56 6.13 -12.61 -6.89
CA ALA A 56 7.07 -11.70 -7.54
C ALA A 56 6.39 -10.39 -7.90
N HIS A 57 7.17 -9.31 -7.90
CA HIS A 57 6.77 -8.03 -8.44
C HIS A 57 7.70 -7.62 -9.56
N ILE A 58 7.14 -6.91 -10.54
CA ILE A 58 7.87 -6.33 -11.66
C ILE A 58 7.68 -4.82 -11.58
N SER A 59 8.80 -4.10 -11.52
CA SER A 59 8.90 -2.66 -11.32
C SER A 59 9.48 -2.01 -12.56
N VAL A 60 8.66 -1.23 -13.26
CA VAL A 60 9.05 -0.43 -14.44
C VAL A 60 8.74 1.04 -14.20
N SER A 61 9.31 1.94 -14.99
CA SER A 61 8.92 3.35 -14.96
C SER A 61 7.44 3.48 -15.35
N SER A 62 6.68 4.30 -14.64
CA SER A 62 5.25 4.52 -14.92
C SER A 62 4.99 5.00 -16.35
N GLY A 63 5.89 5.83 -16.90
CA GLY A 63 5.78 6.31 -18.27
C GLY A 63 6.01 5.24 -19.34
N GLN A 64 6.46 4.03 -18.97
CA GLN A 64 6.71 2.91 -19.88
C GLN A 64 5.93 1.64 -19.52
N LEU A 65 4.91 1.73 -18.65
CA LEU A 65 4.16 0.56 -18.21
C LEU A 65 3.38 -0.09 -19.35
N ALA A 66 2.82 0.69 -20.26
CA ALA A 66 2.05 0.17 -21.40
C ALA A 66 2.95 -0.62 -22.37
N GLU A 67 4.13 -0.09 -22.67
CA GLU A 67 5.16 -0.73 -23.47
C GLU A 67 5.64 -2.02 -22.81
N ALA A 68 5.98 -1.96 -21.51
CA ALA A 68 6.35 -3.13 -20.73
C ALA A 68 5.25 -4.19 -20.75
N TRP A 69 3.98 -3.82 -20.54
CA TRP A 69 2.86 -4.75 -20.58
C TRP A 69 2.76 -5.48 -21.92
N ASN A 70 2.89 -4.77 -23.04
CA ASN A 70 2.80 -5.38 -24.36
C ASN A 70 3.90 -6.43 -24.60
N LEU A 71 5.08 -6.24 -23.98
CA LEU A 71 6.17 -7.20 -24.00
C LEU A 71 5.93 -8.41 -23.07
N LEU A 72 5.38 -8.15 -21.89
CA LEU A 72 5.28 -9.13 -20.82
C LEU A 72 4.00 -9.97 -20.90
N TYR A 73 2.90 -9.42 -21.39
CA TYR A 73 1.61 -10.10 -21.41
C TYR A 73 1.67 -11.47 -22.12
N PRO A 74 2.29 -11.63 -23.31
CA PRO A 74 2.40 -12.95 -23.92
C PRO A 74 3.16 -13.97 -23.05
N LEU A 75 4.18 -13.54 -22.30
CA LEU A 75 4.93 -14.42 -21.40
C LEU A 75 4.07 -14.82 -20.19
N LEU A 76 3.44 -13.83 -19.56
CA LEU A 76 2.59 -14.03 -18.38
C LEU A 76 1.37 -14.88 -18.73
N HIS A 77 0.67 -14.57 -19.82
CA HIS A 77 -0.47 -15.34 -20.33
C HIS A 77 -0.14 -16.82 -20.54
N ASN A 78 1.02 -17.10 -21.11
CA ASN A 78 1.42 -18.47 -21.44
C ASN A 78 1.93 -19.25 -20.23
N LYS A 79 2.61 -18.59 -19.27
CA LYS A 79 3.41 -19.27 -18.24
C LYS A 79 2.92 -19.03 -16.81
N ALA A 80 2.24 -17.94 -16.51
CA ALA A 80 1.76 -17.65 -15.17
C ALA A 80 0.33 -18.17 -14.95
N GLY A 81 0.07 -18.73 -13.76
CA GLY A 81 -1.26 -19.19 -13.34
C GLY A 81 -2.17 -18.04 -12.96
N LYS A 82 -1.63 -17.06 -12.22
CA LYS A 82 -2.34 -15.89 -11.73
C LYS A 82 -1.40 -14.70 -11.62
N PHE A 83 -1.83 -13.55 -12.13
CA PHE A 83 -1.07 -12.31 -12.05
C PHE A 83 -2.01 -11.11 -12.08
N LYS A 84 -1.54 -9.97 -11.62
CA LYS A 84 -2.28 -8.70 -11.70
C LYS A 84 -1.37 -7.58 -12.13
N ILE A 85 -1.96 -6.57 -12.77
CA ILE A 85 -1.29 -5.32 -13.13
C ILE A 85 -2.14 -4.15 -12.60
N ILE A 86 -1.50 -3.05 -12.24
CA ILE A 86 -2.22 -1.82 -11.91
C ILE A 86 -3.00 -1.29 -13.13
N ASN A 87 -4.15 -0.67 -12.89
CA ASN A 87 -4.77 0.25 -13.81
C ASN A 87 -4.30 1.67 -13.43
N GLN A 88 -3.50 2.30 -14.29
CA GLN A 88 -2.88 3.59 -13.99
C GLN A 88 -3.88 4.73 -13.81
N GLU A 89 -5.02 4.71 -14.53
CA GLU A 89 -6.06 5.74 -14.40
C GLU A 89 -6.74 5.64 -13.03
N LEU A 90 -7.19 4.43 -12.67
CA LEU A 90 -7.78 4.17 -11.36
C LEU A 90 -6.80 4.41 -10.22
N LEU A 91 -5.51 4.11 -10.42
CA LEU A 91 -4.48 4.39 -9.44
C LEU A 91 -4.32 5.89 -9.22
N SER A 92 -4.25 6.69 -10.29
CA SER A 92 -4.14 8.14 -10.20
C SER A 92 -5.36 8.75 -9.49
N GLU A 93 -6.57 8.31 -9.84
CA GLU A 93 -7.81 8.73 -9.17
C GLU A 93 -7.78 8.34 -7.68
N ALA A 94 -7.37 7.11 -7.37
CA ALA A 94 -7.29 6.63 -5.99
C ALA A 94 -6.27 7.42 -5.15
N ILE A 95 -5.15 7.88 -5.74
CA ILE A 95 -4.20 8.77 -5.05
C ILE A 95 -4.87 10.10 -4.70
N ASP A 96 -5.50 10.76 -5.68
CA ASP A 96 -6.15 12.06 -5.47
C ASP A 96 -7.30 11.98 -4.45
N VAL A 97 -8.18 10.98 -4.60
CA VAL A 97 -9.30 10.76 -3.68
C VAL A 97 -8.82 10.47 -2.26
N ASN A 98 -7.81 9.60 -2.10
CA ASN A 98 -7.29 9.29 -0.76
C ASN A 98 -6.54 10.47 -0.15
N GLN A 99 -5.84 11.28 -0.94
CA GLN A 99 -5.17 12.49 -0.49
C GLN A 99 -6.19 13.54 0.00
N LYS A 100 -7.25 13.80 -0.77
CA LYS A 100 -8.35 14.69 -0.34
C LYS A 100 -9.02 14.23 0.94
N LYS A 101 -9.26 12.92 1.08
CA LYS A 101 -9.79 12.33 2.32
C LYS A 101 -8.84 12.52 3.50
N LEU A 102 -7.54 12.32 3.28
CA LEU A 102 -6.52 12.53 4.31
C LEU A 102 -6.47 13.99 4.78
N ASP A 103 -6.50 14.93 3.85
CA ASP A 103 -6.46 16.36 4.16
C ASP A 103 -7.74 16.80 4.88
N TYR A 104 -8.90 16.32 4.44
CA TYR A 104 -10.17 16.54 5.14
C TYR A 104 -10.14 15.98 6.57
N ALA A 105 -9.70 14.73 6.75
CA ALA A 105 -9.62 14.11 8.07
C ALA A 105 -8.70 14.88 9.03
N ARG A 106 -7.56 15.39 8.52
CA ARG A 106 -6.66 16.26 9.28
C ARG A 106 -7.32 17.57 9.66
N GLN A 107 -8.05 18.20 8.74
CA GLN A 107 -8.76 19.44 9.02
C GLN A 107 -9.85 19.25 10.09
N GLU A 108 -10.66 18.19 9.99
CA GLU A 108 -11.68 17.86 10.98
C GLU A 108 -11.08 17.58 12.36
N TYR A 109 -9.95 16.87 12.41
CA TYR A 109 -9.24 16.64 13.65
C TYR A 109 -8.75 17.95 14.30
N GLN A 110 -8.20 18.88 13.51
CA GLN A 110 -7.79 20.20 14.01
C GLN A 110 -8.98 21.05 14.49
N ARG A 111 -10.12 20.98 13.78
CA ARG A 111 -11.37 21.64 14.24
C ARG A 111 -11.83 21.06 15.57
N PHE A 112 -11.85 19.75 15.72
CA PHE A 112 -12.17 19.07 16.99
C PHE A 112 -11.26 19.55 18.13
N LEU A 113 -9.94 19.57 17.94
CA LEU A 113 -9.00 20.05 18.96
C LEU A 113 -9.29 21.51 19.33
N THR A 114 -9.49 22.38 18.34
CA THR A 114 -9.79 23.81 18.55
C THR A 114 -11.08 24.00 19.35
N SER A 115 -12.17 23.32 18.96
CA SER A 115 -13.47 23.40 19.64
C SER A 115 -13.41 22.86 21.07
N TYR A 116 -12.67 21.77 21.28
CA TYR A 116 -12.47 21.19 22.61
C TYR A 116 -11.68 22.15 23.53
N HIS A 117 -10.54 22.68 23.06
CA HIS A 117 -9.68 23.56 23.86
C HIS A 117 -10.31 24.93 24.16
N SER A 118 -11.20 25.41 23.29
CA SER A 118 -11.96 26.65 23.50
C SER A 118 -13.20 26.45 24.38
N ASN A 119 -13.42 25.26 24.95
CA ASN A 119 -14.63 24.87 25.70
C ASN A 119 -15.94 25.07 24.89
N GLN A 120 -15.87 25.00 23.56
CA GLN A 120 -17.03 25.12 22.67
C GLN A 120 -17.77 23.79 22.47
N MET A 121 -17.18 22.68 22.91
CA MET A 121 -17.82 21.37 22.88
C MET A 121 -18.18 20.91 24.29
N GLY A 122 -19.48 20.73 24.53
CA GLY A 122 -19.99 20.08 25.71
C GLY A 122 -19.84 18.57 25.67
N HIS A 123 -20.31 17.91 26.73
CA HIS A 123 -20.27 16.46 26.86
C HIS A 123 -21.11 15.76 25.77
N SER A 124 -22.31 16.30 25.48
CA SER A 124 -23.23 15.72 24.49
C SER A 124 -22.63 15.73 23.09
N GLU A 125 -22.08 16.87 22.66
CA GLU A 125 -21.46 17.02 21.34
C GLU A 125 -20.24 16.11 21.19
N THR A 126 -19.46 15.97 22.28
CA THR A 126 -18.32 15.06 22.32
C THR A 126 -18.78 13.60 22.19
N LEU A 127 -19.86 13.22 22.88
CA LEU A 127 -20.41 11.87 22.81
C LEU A 127 -20.96 11.55 21.41
N ASP A 128 -21.68 12.47 20.79
CA ASP A 128 -22.22 12.31 19.43
C ASP A 128 -21.10 12.10 18.41
N LEU A 129 -20.02 12.88 18.50
CA LEU A 129 -18.85 12.70 17.64
C LEU A 129 -18.17 11.34 17.88
N ALA A 130 -18.09 10.87 19.13
CA ALA A 130 -17.57 9.54 19.44
C ALA A 130 -18.40 8.43 18.76
N TYR A 131 -19.72 8.57 18.71
CA TYR A 131 -20.59 7.64 17.97
C TYR A 131 -20.35 7.70 16.46
N GLN A 132 -20.18 8.89 15.89
CA GLN A 132 -19.94 9.05 14.44
C GLN A 132 -18.60 8.43 13.99
N LEU A 133 -17.57 8.51 14.84
CA LEU A 133 -16.23 7.99 14.53
C LEU A 133 -16.02 6.53 14.92
N SER A 134 -17.00 5.92 15.62
CA SER A 134 -16.92 4.53 16.03
C SER A 134 -17.63 3.60 15.04
N PRO A 135 -16.92 2.65 14.41
CA PRO A 135 -17.55 1.60 13.62
C PRO A 135 -18.35 0.62 14.48
N ASP A 136 -18.06 0.57 15.79
CA ASP A 136 -18.75 -0.27 16.76
C ASP A 136 -19.05 0.55 18.04
N PRO A 137 -20.30 0.97 18.25
CA PRO A 137 -20.69 1.75 19.42
C PRO A 137 -20.33 1.10 20.78
N SER A 138 -20.15 -0.22 20.85
CA SER A 138 -19.77 -0.91 22.09
C SER A 138 -18.34 -0.61 22.56
N GLN A 139 -17.50 -0.09 21.65
CA GLN A 139 -16.12 0.32 21.94
C GLN A 139 -16.05 1.70 22.59
N ILE A 140 -17.14 2.45 22.60
CA ILE A 140 -17.21 3.76 23.26
C ILE A 140 -17.21 3.52 24.77
N PRO A 141 -16.38 4.22 25.57
CA PRO A 141 -16.28 3.91 26.99
C PRO A 141 -17.60 4.22 27.73
N LYS A 142 -18.20 3.17 28.32
CA LYS A 142 -19.56 3.16 28.92
C LYS A 142 -19.81 4.18 30.03
N VAL A 143 -18.76 4.61 30.74
CA VAL A 143 -18.81 5.66 31.76
C VAL A 143 -17.63 6.60 31.50
N SER A 144 -17.82 7.50 30.53
CA SER A 144 -16.76 8.39 30.07
C SER A 144 -17.02 9.80 30.57
N THR A 145 -16.06 10.34 31.32
CA THR A 145 -15.96 11.79 31.49
C THR A 145 -15.64 12.42 30.14
N THR A 146 -15.90 13.72 29.98
CA THR A 146 -15.52 14.47 28.75
C THR A 146 -14.05 14.25 28.38
N LYS A 147 -13.16 14.12 29.38
CA LYS A 147 -11.75 13.76 29.19
C LYS A 147 -11.57 12.39 28.53
N LYS A 148 -12.25 11.34 29.00
CA LYS A 148 -12.13 9.99 28.43
C LYS A 148 -12.72 9.92 27.01
N LEU A 149 -13.82 10.64 26.76
CA LEU A 149 -14.37 10.75 25.40
C LEU A 149 -13.40 11.45 24.45
N ARG A 150 -12.75 12.53 24.91
CA ARG A 150 -11.72 13.24 24.15
C ARG A 150 -10.58 12.29 23.77
N GLU A 151 -9.97 11.61 24.73
CA GLU A 151 -8.88 10.65 24.48
C GLU A 151 -9.29 9.56 23.47
N TYR A 152 -10.54 9.08 23.58
CA TYR A 152 -11.10 8.13 22.62
C TYR A 152 -11.20 8.73 21.21
N ILE A 153 -11.80 9.92 21.06
CA ILE A 153 -11.97 10.59 19.76
C ILE A 153 -10.62 10.91 19.12
N GLU A 154 -9.66 11.43 19.88
CA GLU A 154 -8.29 11.69 19.40
C GLU A 154 -7.67 10.42 18.83
N LYS A 155 -7.78 9.30 19.57
CA LYS A 155 -7.29 8.01 19.09
C LYS A 155 -7.99 7.58 17.80
N ARG A 156 -9.32 7.72 17.71
CA ARG A 156 -10.09 7.35 16.51
C ARG A 156 -9.69 8.18 15.29
N PHE A 157 -9.52 9.50 15.44
CA PHE A 157 -9.01 10.36 14.37
C PHE A 157 -7.61 9.96 13.96
N GLN A 158 -6.71 9.73 14.92
CA GLN A 158 -5.34 9.35 14.61
C GLN A 158 -5.27 8.01 13.87
N ASP A 159 -6.05 7.01 14.30
CA ASP A 159 -6.16 5.72 13.60
C ASP A 159 -6.66 5.93 12.16
N TYR A 160 -7.71 6.72 11.97
CA TYR A 160 -8.28 7.01 10.64
C TYR A 160 -7.31 7.76 9.72
N ILE A 161 -6.62 8.78 10.25
CA ILE A 161 -5.60 9.55 9.53
C ILE A 161 -4.43 8.64 9.15
N ASN A 162 -3.98 7.77 10.05
CA ASN A 162 -2.90 6.81 9.78
C ASN A 162 -3.28 5.82 8.68
N ASP A 163 -4.51 5.30 8.71
CA ASP A 163 -5.02 4.40 7.68
C ASP A 163 -5.09 5.08 6.30
N LEU A 164 -5.57 6.32 6.24
CA LEU A 164 -5.60 7.10 5.01
C LEU A 164 -4.20 7.42 4.49
N ALA A 165 -3.29 7.83 5.37
CA ALA A 165 -1.89 8.09 5.01
C ALA A 165 -1.21 6.83 4.47
N ALA A 166 -1.44 5.67 5.09
CA ALA A 166 -0.92 4.39 4.61
C ALA A 166 -1.48 4.03 3.22
N LYS A 167 -2.76 4.31 2.94
CA LYS A 167 -3.36 4.10 1.60
C LYS A 167 -2.78 5.02 0.54
N VAL A 168 -2.55 6.29 0.87
CA VAL A 168 -1.87 7.24 -0.04
C VAL A 168 -0.46 6.75 -0.35
N GLU A 169 0.30 6.38 0.68
CA GLU A 169 1.68 5.88 0.54
C GLU A 169 1.74 4.60 -0.31
N GLU A 170 0.82 3.66 -0.07
CA GLU A 170 0.70 2.42 -0.85
C GLU A 170 0.43 2.71 -2.33
N ASN A 171 -0.51 3.61 -2.63
CA ASN A 171 -0.82 3.97 -4.01
C ASN A 171 0.34 4.71 -4.69
N GLN A 172 1.01 5.61 -3.96
CA GLN A 172 2.20 6.30 -4.46
C GLN A 172 3.33 5.30 -4.75
N ARG A 173 3.53 4.29 -3.90
CA ARG A 173 4.50 3.22 -4.18
C ARG A 173 4.18 2.51 -5.49
N LEU A 174 2.92 2.10 -5.68
CA LEU A 174 2.46 1.43 -6.89
C LEU A 174 2.64 2.30 -8.15
N SER A 175 2.65 3.63 -8.00
CA SER A 175 2.91 4.55 -9.12
C SER A 175 4.39 4.58 -9.54
N LYS A 176 5.31 4.24 -8.62
CA LYS A 176 6.77 4.28 -8.86
C LYS A 176 7.36 2.92 -9.25
N GLY A 177 6.73 1.84 -8.80
CA GLY A 177 7.19 0.46 -9.03
C GLY A 177 6.15 -0.56 -8.58
N MET A 178 6.52 -1.84 -8.56
CA MET A 178 5.66 -2.94 -8.09
C MET A 178 4.32 -3.06 -8.86
N GLN A 179 4.29 -2.61 -10.12
CA GLN A 179 3.07 -2.45 -10.91
C GLN A 179 2.43 -3.77 -11.31
N ILE A 180 3.22 -4.82 -11.49
CA ILE A 180 2.76 -6.15 -11.84
C ILE A 180 3.10 -7.09 -10.70
N THR A 181 2.13 -7.88 -10.25
CA THR A 181 2.34 -8.97 -9.28
C THR A 181 2.09 -10.30 -9.95
N VAL A 182 3.03 -11.22 -9.80
CA VAL A 182 2.92 -12.61 -10.27
C VAL A 182 2.85 -13.52 -9.05
N TYR A 183 1.77 -14.30 -8.95
CA TYR A 183 1.56 -15.23 -7.83
C TYR A 183 2.27 -16.55 -8.12
N ILE A 184 3.08 -17.02 -7.16
CA ILE A 184 3.92 -18.21 -7.35
C ILE A 184 3.31 -19.40 -6.59
N PRO A 185 2.95 -20.47 -7.29
CA PRO A 185 2.40 -21.68 -6.68
C PRO A 185 3.47 -22.44 -5.90
N PRO A 186 3.11 -23.09 -4.76
CA PRO A 186 4.04 -23.94 -4.04
C PRO A 186 4.57 -25.08 -4.93
N GLY A 187 5.90 -25.23 -5.01
CA GLY A 187 6.58 -26.24 -5.81
C GLY A 187 6.88 -25.83 -7.25
N GLU A 188 6.43 -24.65 -7.69
CA GLU A 188 6.66 -24.11 -9.04
C GLU A 188 7.74 -23.01 -9.05
N GLU A 189 8.46 -22.81 -7.94
CA GLU A 189 9.35 -21.65 -7.77
C GLU A 189 10.49 -21.64 -8.79
N GLU A 190 11.01 -22.80 -9.20
CA GLU A 190 12.03 -22.88 -10.26
C GLU A 190 11.48 -22.49 -11.64
N ASN A 191 10.26 -22.92 -11.97
CA ASN A 191 9.60 -22.55 -13.23
C ASN A 191 9.35 -21.04 -13.29
N TYR A 192 8.94 -20.44 -12.16
CA TYR A 192 8.76 -19.00 -12.06
C TYR A 192 10.09 -18.23 -12.03
N GLN A 193 11.15 -18.78 -11.43
CA GLN A 193 12.50 -18.20 -11.55
C GLN A 193 12.92 -18.08 -13.03
N ASN A 194 12.68 -19.12 -13.84
CA ASN A 194 12.99 -19.10 -15.27
C ASN A 194 12.13 -18.08 -16.04
N LEU A 195 10.83 -17.98 -15.71
CA LEU A 195 9.96 -16.95 -16.25
C LEU A 195 10.49 -15.54 -15.92
N LEU A 196 10.87 -15.29 -14.68
CA LEU A 196 11.38 -13.98 -14.26
C LEU A 196 12.72 -13.61 -14.93
N ILE A 197 13.60 -14.59 -15.16
CA ILE A 197 14.84 -14.39 -15.95
C ILE A 197 14.51 -13.97 -17.40
N GLU A 198 13.52 -14.60 -18.02
CA GLU A 198 13.09 -14.24 -19.37
C GLU A 198 12.48 -12.82 -19.42
N ILE A 199 11.72 -12.45 -18.38
CA ILE A 199 11.16 -11.11 -18.19
C ILE A 199 12.28 -10.06 -18.08
N GLU A 200 13.28 -10.28 -17.22
CA GLU A 200 14.44 -9.37 -17.08
C GLU A 200 15.17 -9.19 -18.41
N ALA A 201 15.44 -10.29 -19.12
CA ALA A 201 16.14 -10.25 -20.41
C ALA A 201 15.33 -9.49 -21.47
N ARG A 202 13.99 -9.67 -21.48
CA ARG A 202 13.11 -8.95 -22.41
C ARG A 202 13.08 -7.46 -22.13
N LEU A 203 12.86 -7.06 -20.88
CA LEU A 203 12.79 -5.65 -20.50
C LEU A 203 14.12 -4.93 -20.72
N SER A 204 15.24 -5.60 -20.42
CA SER A 204 16.58 -5.05 -20.64
C SER A 204 16.90 -4.86 -22.11
N ARG A 205 16.53 -5.83 -22.97
CA ARG A 205 16.76 -5.75 -24.42
C ARG A 205 16.01 -4.58 -25.05
N GLU A 206 14.78 -4.33 -24.59
CA GLU A 206 13.93 -3.25 -25.09
C GLU A 206 14.16 -1.93 -24.33
N GLU A 207 15.21 -1.85 -23.51
CA GLU A 207 15.63 -0.65 -22.77
C GLU A 207 14.50 0.00 -21.96
N ILE A 208 13.61 -0.82 -21.39
CA ILE A 208 12.56 -0.34 -20.48
C ILE A 208 13.23 0.26 -19.25
N LYS A 209 12.81 1.44 -18.81
CA LYS A 209 13.36 2.05 -17.58
C LYS A 209 12.84 1.30 -16.37
N PRO A 210 13.71 0.91 -15.41
CA PRO A 210 13.27 0.27 -14.18
C PRO A 210 12.45 1.21 -13.30
N GLY A 211 11.52 0.63 -12.55
CA GLY A 211 10.79 1.29 -11.47
C GLY A 211 11.47 1.10 -10.12
N GLU A 212 10.84 1.62 -9.07
CA GLU A 212 11.33 1.48 -7.70
C GLU A 212 10.95 0.12 -7.10
N ILE A 213 11.94 -0.70 -6.74
CA ILE A 213 11.73 -1.90 -5.93
C ILE A 213 11.64 -1.46 -4.47
N TYR A 214 10.52 -1.78 -3.82
CA TYR A 214 10.26 -1.32 -2.47
C TYR A 214 10.98 -2.19 -1.41
N PRO A 215 11.39 -1.63 -0.26
CA PRO A 215 12.13 -2.38 0.77
C PRO A 215 11.41 -3.59 1.37
N SER A 216 10.09 -3.72 1.17
CA SER A 216 9.32 -4.90 1.58
C SER A 216 9.65 -6.15 0.76
N ASP A 217 10.45 -6.03 -0.29
CA ASP A 217 10.76 -7.09 -1.21
C ASP A 217 12.27 -7.32 -1.28
N ARG A 218 12.65 -8.57 -1.56
CA ARG A 218 14.01 -8.92 -1.92
C ARG A 218 14.17 -8.77 -3.43
N GLN A 219 15.08 -7.90 -3.84
CA GLN A 219 15.45 -7.72 -5.24
C GLN A 219 16.10 -8.99 -5.80
N LEU A 220 15.64 -9.43 -6.98
CA LEU A 220 16.24 -10.54 -7.73
C LEU A 220 17.04 -10.06 -8.93
N GLY A 221 16.54 -9.05 -9.64
CA GLY A 221 17.15 -8.46 -10.83
C GLY A 221 16.94 -6.94 -10.90
N ILE A 222 16.99 -6.34 -12.10
CA ILE A 222 16.82 -4.89 -12.29
C ILE A 222 15.34 -4.50 -12.10
N TYR A 223 14.42 -5.32 -12.60
CA TYR A 223 12.97 -5.05 -12.57
C TYR A 223 12.24 -5.91 -11.55
N THR A 224 12.78 -7.08 -11.21
CA THR A 224 12.08 -8.12 -10.47
C THR A 224 12.49 -8.21 -9.01
N SER A 225 11.50 -8.45 -8.16
CA SER A 225 11.67 -8.70 -6.73
C SER A 225 10.68 -9.76 -6.25
N VAL A 226 10.93 -10.35 -5.08
CA VAL A 226 10.03 -11.33 -4.45
C VAL A 226 9.76 -11.00 -2.99
N ARG A 227 8.59 -11.42 -2.52
CA ARG A 227 8.27 -11.48 -1.10
C ARG A 227 7.38 -12.68 -0.77
N HIS A 228 7.51 -13.15 0.46
CA HIS A 228 6.55 -14.00 1.12
C HIS A 228 5.71 -13.15 2.08
N PRO A 229 4.37 -13.16 1.99
CA PRO A 229 3.51 -12.30 2.81
C PRO A 229 3.41 -12.75 4.28
N GLY A 230 3.70 -14.03 4.54
CA GLY A 230 3.50 -14.67 5.83
C GLY A 230 2.03 -15.01 6.13
N LYS A 231 1.79 -15.76 7.20
CA LYS A 231 0.45 -16.22 7.63
C LYS A 231 -0.49 -15.08 8.02
N ASN A 232 0.07 -13.99 8.55
CA ASN A 232 -0.69 -12.80 8.91
C ASN A 232 -0.47 -11.76 7.83
N HIS A 233 -1.43 -11.59 6.93
CA HIS A 233 -1.30 -10.64 5.83
C HIS A 233 -1.10 -9.21 6.36
N VAL A 234 0.09 -8.64 6.13
CA VAL A 234 0.39 -7.24 6.41
C VAL A 234 0.50 -6.47 5.10
N MET A 235 -0.05 -5.25 5.08
CA MET A 235 0.14 -4.31 3.98
C MET A 235 1.64 -4.10 3.73
N ALA A 236 2.05 -3.94 2.48
CA ALA A 236 3.48 -3.87 2.13
C ALA A 236 4.19 -2.66 2.76
N VAL A 237 3.53 -1.50 2.90
CA VAL A 237 4.05 -0.33 3.65
C VAL A 237 4.30 -0.64 5.14
N GLY A 238 3.62 -1.63 5.71
CA GLY A 238 3.80 -2.07 7.09
C GLY A 238 4.69 -3.30 7.25
N ALA A 239 5.16 -3.90 6.15
CA ALA A 239 5.95 -5.13 6.20
C ALA A 239 7.39 -4.82 6.62
N ALA A 240 7.80 -5.37 7.77
CA ALA A 240 9.16 -5.21 8.28
C ALA A 240 10.20 -6.09 7.57
N SER A 241 9.75 -7.13 6.86
CA SER A 241 10.59 -8.12 6.18
C SER A 241 9.89 -8.60 4.92
N TYR A 242 10.68 -8.93 3.89
CA TYR A 242 10.19 -9.61 2.69
C TYR A 242 9.76 -11.06 2.97
N ASN A 243 10.14 -11.61 4.12
CA ASN A 243 9.82 -12.97 4.54
C ASN A 243 9.66 -13.02 6.07
N PRO A 244 8.49 -12.61 6.60
CA PRO A 244 8.27 -12.48 8.03
C PRO A 244 8.24 -13.83 8.77
N ASP A 245 7.83 -14.90 8.07
CA ASP A 245 7.76 -16.25 8.62
C ASP A 245 9.08 -17.03 8.50
N GLN A 246 10.13 -16.42 7.92
CA GLN A 246 11.45 -17.02 7.73
C GLN A 246 11.42 -18.37 7.00
N ILE A 247 10.48 -18.55 6.08
CA ILE A 247 10.42 -19.78 5.30
C ILE A 247 11.62 -19.84 4.34
N PRO A 248 12.06 -21.04 3.88
CA PRO A 248 13.17 -21.12 2.94
C PRO A 248 12.91 -20.29 1.68
N ASP A 249 13.86 -19.43 1.30
CA ASP A 249 13.82 -18.62 0.08
C ASP A 249 14.38 -19.44 -1.10
N PRO A 250 13.53 -19.86 -2.06
CA PRO A 250 13.95 -20.72 -3.16
C PRO A 250 14.56 -19.93 -4.34
N PHE A 251 14.57 -18.59 -4.29
CA PHE A 251 14.96 -17.76 -5.43
C PHE A 251 16.45 -17.44 -5.44
N ARG A 252 17.00 -17.41 -6.65
CA ARG A 252 18.42 -17.10 -6.90
C ARG A 252 18.54 -15.68 -7.45
N PRO A 253 19.60 -14.93 -7.07
CA PRO A 253 19.93 -13.68 -7.73
C PRO A 253 20.07 -13.88 -9.25
N MET A 254 19.56 -12.94 -10.03
CA MET A 254 19.57 -13.05 -11.48
C MET A 254 20.89 -12.55 -12.06
N PRO A 255 21.40 -13.19 -13.14
CA PRO A 255 22.58 -12.71 -13.82
C PRO A 255 22.26 -11.37 -14.50
N ILE A 256 22.78 -10.28 -13.94
CA ILE A 256 22.69 -8.95 -14.56
C ILE A 256 23.64 -8.97 -15.77
N GLN A 257 23.10 -9.15 -16.97
CA GLN A 257 23.90 -9.15 -18.19
C GLN A 257 24.44 -7.73 -18.45
N GLY A 258 25.74 -7.54 -18.24
CA GLY A 258 26.61 -6.71 -19.08
C GLY A 258 26.54 -5.18 -18.97
N ASN A 259 25.57 -4.56 -18.30
CA ASN A 259 25.65 -3.12 -18.04
C ASN A 259 26.46 -2.85 -16.76
N LYS A 260 27.43 -1.93 -16.85
CA LYS A 260 28.32 -1.49 -15.78
C LYS A 260 27.57 -1.47 -14.44
N PRO A 261 28.18 -1.97 -13.35
CA PRO A 261 27.51 -2.05 -12.06
C PRO A 261 26.89 -0.68 -11.75
N ILE A 262 25.55 -0.63 -11.76
CA ILE A 262 24.84 0.39 -11.01
C ILE A 262 25.36 0.18 -9.60
N ARG A 263 26.20 1.10 -9.12
CA ARG A 263 26.83 1.01 -7.79
C ARG A 263 25.76 0.52 -6.84
N SER A 264 25.90 -0.73 -6.39
CA SER A 264 25.04 -1.29 -5.39
C SER A 264 25.13 -0.32 -4.21
N GLY A 265 24.01 0.34 -3.91
CA GLY A 265 23.82 0.87 -2.59
C GLY A 265 24.01 -0.33 -1.69
N LYS A 266 25.18 -0.39 -1.02
CA LYS A 266 25.58 -1.41 -0.04
C LYS A 266 24.36 -2.00 0.61
N ASP A 267 24.33 -3.33 0.70
CA ASP A 267 23.47 -4.13 1.58
C ASP A 267 22.95 -3.30 2.76
N ARG A 268 21.84 -2.61 2.53
CA ARG A 268 21.07 -2.04 3.61
C ARG A 268 20.26 -3.22 4.08
N THR A 269 20.82 -3.93 5.05
CA THR A 269 19.97 -4.43 6.14
C THR A 269 18.94 -3.33 6.41
N PRO A 270 17.62 -3.62 6.36
CA PRO A 270 16.61 -2.60 6.56
C PRO A 270 16.85 -2.02 7.94
N ASP A 271 17.49 -0.87 7.96
CA ASP A 271 17.63 -0.08 9.15
C ASP A 271 16.19 0.16 9.60
N LEU A 272 15.90 -0.12 10.88
CA LEU A 272 14.60 0.05 11.54
C LEU A 272 14.08 1.52 11.50
N GLN A 273 14.64 2.35 10.62
CA GLN A 273 14.35 3.74 10.41
C GLN A 273 13.02 4.01 9.71
N ALA A 274 12.42 3.08 8.96
CA ALA A 274 11.06 3.29 8.42
C ALA A 274 10.03 3.48 9.56
N GLY A 275 10.21 2.74 10.67
CA GLY A 275 9.46 2.97 11.90
C GLY A 275 9.86 4.28 12.62
N LYS A 276 11.15 4.64 12.61
CA LYS A 276 11.61 5.90 13.21
C LYS A 276 11.13 7.14 12.44
N VAL A 277 11.04 7.13 11.12
CA VAL A 277 10.55 8.27 10.32
C VAL A 277 9.07 8.51 10.57
N LYS A 278 8.25 7.44 10.67
CA LYS A 278 6.84 7.56 11.13
C LYS A 278 6.75 8.13 12.54
N THR A 279 7.64 7.73 13.44
CA THR A 279 7.68 8.24 14.82
C THR A 279 8.19 9.68 14.89
N GLU A 280 9.12 10.08 14.02
CA GLU A 280 9.77 11.39 14.04
C GLU A 280 8.91 12.47 13.38
N VAL A 281 8.19 12.16 12.29
CA VAL A 281 7.17 13.05 11.73
C VAL A 281 6.03 13.26 12.73
N LEU A 282 5.60 12.19 13.41
CA LEU A 282 4.59 12.28 14.48
C LEU A 282 5.12 13.08 15.68
N ARG A 283 6.40 12.93 16.06
CA ARG A 283 7.05 13.73 17.13
C ARG A 283 7.25 15.19 16.75
N GLN A 284 7.60 15.51 15.51
CA GLN A 284 7.69 16.88 15.04
C GLN A 284 6.31 17.54 15.02
N GLN A 285 5.26 16.83 14.59
CA GLN A 285 3.88 17.33 14.61
C GLN A 285 3.34 17.48 16.05
N LEU A 286 3.59 16.52 16.93
CA LEU A 286 3.24 16.62 18.37
C LEU A 286 4.09 17.68 19.11
N GLY A 287 5.33 17.89 18.68
CA GLY A 287 6.22 18.92 19.20
C GLY A 287 5.75 20.34 18.87
N MET A 288 5.25 20.55 17.64
CA MET A 288 4.61 21.82 17.25
C MET A 288 3.31 22.07 18.03
N LEU A 289 2.52 21.03 18.31
CA LEU A 289 1.29 21.13 19.12
C LEU A 289 1.61 21.49 20.59
N LYS A 290 2.63 20.88 21.20
CA LYS A 290 3.05 21.21 22.58
C LYS A 290 3.63 22.62 22.72
N GLN A 291 4.28 23.15 21.69
CA GLN A 291 4.74 24.54 21.67
C GLN A 291 3.57 25.55 21.63
N GLN A 292 2.43 25.16 21.05
CA GLN A 292 1.21 25.98 21.09
C GLN A 292 0.48 25.89 22.44
N GLU A 293 0.52 24.74 23.12
CA GLU A 293 -0.02 24.60 24.49
C GLU A 293 0.77 25.42 25.52
N GLY A 294 2.10 25.51 25.39
CA GLY A 294 2.95 26.33 26.29
C GLY A 294 2.81 27.84 26.11
N ALA A 295 2.26 28.31 24.98
CA ALA A 295 2.02 29.72 24.72
C ALA A 295 0.67 30.24 25.28
N LEU A 296 -0.14 29.35 25.88
CA LEU A 296 -1.48 29.64 26.38
C LEU A 296 -1.62 29.54 27.91
N GLU A 297 -0.52 29.48 28.68
CA GLU A 297 -0.65 29.60 30.14
C GLU A 297 -1.15 31.01 30.54
N PRO A 298 -2.32 31.13 31.18
CA PRO A 298 -2.76 32.39 31.71
C PRO A 298 -1.96 32.70 32.97
N ASN A 299 -1.33 33.88 32.97
CA ASN A 299 -0.66 34.50 34.10
C ASN A 299 -1.65 34.65 35.29
N ARG A 300 -1.81 33.59 36.10
CA ARG A 300 -2.64 33.60 37.31
C ARG A 300 -1.78 33.99 38.50
N GLN A 301 -1.53 35.29 38.63
CA GLN A 301 -1.30 35.90 39.93
C GLN A 301 -2.59 36.58 40.38
N PHE A 302 -3.37 35.92 41.23
CA PHE A 302 -4.35 36.62 42.07
C PHE A 302 -4.30 36.12 43.51
N ASN A 303 -3.78 37.04 44.32
CA ASN A 303 -3.81 37.21 45.78
C ASN A 303 -4.84 36.40 46.56
N ASN A 304 -4.33 35.58 47.47
CA ASN A 304 -4.98 35.28 48.75
C ASN A 304 -4.71 36.42 49.72
N LYS A 305 -5.75 37.15 50.16
CA LYS A 305 -5.82 37.69 51.52
C LYS A 305 -7.26 37.68 52.02
N GLN A 306 -7.50 36.76 52.95
CA GLN A 306 -8.46 36.84 54.05
C GLN A 306 -7.65 37.18 55.33
N PRO A 307 -8.25 37.56 56.47
CA PRO A 307 -9.66 37.40 56.87
C PRO A 307 -10.50 38.67 56.83
#